data_AF-A0A945Y2V5-F1
#
_entry.id   AF-A0A945Y2V5-F1
#
_cell.length_a   1.000
_cell.length_b   1.000
_cell.length_c   1.000
_cell.angle_alpha   90.00
_cell.angle_beta   90.00
_cell.angle_gamma   90.00
#
_symmetry.space_group_name_H-M   'P 1'
#
loop_
_entity.id
_entity.type
_entity.pdbx_description
1 polymer ?
#
loop_
_entity_poly.entity_id
_entity_poly.type
_entity_poly.pdbx_seq_one_letter_code
_entity_poly.pdbx_strand_id
1 'polypeptide(L)'
;MSSPRVVAIEPSSPAERAGLQPGDEILAIAGEIPRDVIRWQILTDEPEIDLVVQRDDTLFEVVVTKNGGEPLGAEVHAALFDKVQTCDNHCEFCFIHQLPKGMRRSLYLKDDDYRLSFLYGNFTTLTRFTELDLERVITERLSPLNVSIHATDPEIRADILKNRRGAVSLRWLRALLDHDIEVHGQIVVCPGVNDADVLDDTLAGVLERFPELATICVVPLGISKFSKQPRMREHTVAEAQRVVDLVAEWQETFLATVGRRLVYAADEYYLMAERPFPDADSYDGFPMHEDGIGMARTLEAEFYDPSVTEPTGPRAGFFAWVDGAPADGYRAPRIDSPASVVSVGTEPVGEPVSMPVTLLPRPSAPIAVLTGTLGAPVVAPLIEASGRDDARVLAVPNDFFGGNIGVTGLMVGEDIARVLAAEPEGHRYLLPDVCLSRGVFLDGTSVDELPRPVEVISTDGAALRTALERR
;
A
#
# COMPACT_ATOMS: atom_id res chain seq x y z
N MET A 1 -13.25 -11.03 22.18
CA MET A 1 -13.41 -10.28 20.92
C MET A 1 -13.49 -8.83 21.33
N SER A 2 -12.74 -7.95 20.68
CA SER A 2 -12.86 -6.51 20.94
C SER A 2 -14.12 -6.02 20.25
N SER A 3 -14.92 -5.20 20.92
CA SER A 3 -16.03 -4.49 20.29
C SER A 3 -15.48 -3.29 19.51
N PRO A 4 -16.14 -2.84 18.43
CA PRO A 4 -15.84 -1.56 17.82
C PRO A 4 -15.83 -0.46 18.88
N ARG A 5 -14.80 0.39 18.84
CA ARG A 5 -14.68 1.55 19.73
C ARG A 5 -14.64 2.80 18.88
N VAL A 6 -15.53 3.74 19.17
CA VAL A 6 -15.62 5.02 18.48
C VAL A 6 -14.39 5.87 18.81
N VAL A 7 -13.69 6.38 17.80
CA VAL A 7 -12.51 7.24 17.95
C VAL A 7 -12.78 8.69 17.59
N ALA A 8 -13.68 8.91 16.65
CA ALA A 8 -14.13 10.24 16.24
C ALA A 8 -15.60 10.19 15.84
N ILE A 9 -16.26 11.35 15.96
CA ILE A 9 -17.63 11.54 15.53
C ILE A 9 -17.66 12.79 14.67
N GLU A 10 -18.29 12.67 13.51
CA GLU A 10 -18.43 13.78 12.58
C GLU A 10 -19.45 14.80 13.14
N PRO A 11 -19.15 16.11 13.12
CA PRO A 11 -20.08 17.13 13.57
C PRO A 11 -21.40 17.09 12.77
N SER A 12 -22.52 17.27 13.46
CA SER A 12 -23.88 17.23 12.91
C SER A 12 -24.31 15.88 12.32
N SER A 13 -23.54 14.81 12.50
CA SER A 13 -23.86 13.45 12.04
C SER A 13 -25.02 12.81 12.81
N PRO A 14 -25.65 11.75 12.26
CA PRO A 14 -26.62 10.94 13.01
C PRO A 14 -26.07 10.42 14.35
N ALA A 15 -24.80 10.01 14.39
CA ALA A 15 -24.12 9.56 15.61
C ALA A 15 -24.08 10.64 16.69
N GLU A 16 -23.68 11.86 16.34
CA GLU A 16 -23.65 12.99 17.29
C GLU A 16 -25.06 13.32 17.79
N ARG A 17 -26.05 13.39 16.88
CA ARG A 17 -27.45 13.68 17.21
C ARG A 17 -28.05 12.63 18.16
N ALA A 18 -27.63 11.38 18.03
CA ALA A 18 -28.04 10.27 18.89
C ALA A 18 -27.27 10.21 20.23
N GLY A 19 -26.24 11.04 20.40
CA GLY A 19 -25.48 11.14 21.66
C GLY A 19 -24.35 10.13 21.82
N LEU A 20 -23.87 9.53 20.72
CA LEU A 20 -22.62 8.78 20.72
C LEU A 20 -21.45 9.72 21.03
N GLN A 21 -20.39 9.16 21.62
CA GLN A 21 -19.18 9.90 22.01
C GLN A 21 -17.92 9.11 21.65
N PRO A 22 -16.79 9.81 21.36
CA PRO A 22 -15.49 9.16 21.30
C PRO A 22 -15.20 8.39 22.60
N GLY A 23 -14.75 7.13 22.47
CA GLY A 23 -14.55 6.21 23.58
C GLY A 23 -15.67 5.18 23.75
N ASP A 24 -16.85 5.40 23.16
CA ASP A 24 -17.97 4.45 23.22
C ASP A 24 -17.60 3.11 22.57
N GLU A 25 -17.85 2.00 23.27
CA GLU A 25 -17.73 0.64 22.75
C GLU A 25 -19.08 0.12 22.28
N ILE A 26 -19.19 -0.26 21.01
CA ILE A 26 -20.43 -0.71 20.40
C ILE A 26 -20.51 -2.23 20.49
N LEU A 27 -21.31 -2.73 21.43
CA LEU A 27 -21.42 -4.16 21.72
C LEU A 27 -22.31 -4.89 20.72
N ALA A 28 -23.36 -4.24 20.22
CA ALA A 28 -24.26 -4.80 19.22
C ALA A 28 -24.92 -3.71 18.37
N ILE A 29 -25.25 -4.06 17.12
CA ILE A 29 -26.00 -3.26 16.16
C ILE A 29 -27.12 -4.14 15.62
N ALA A 30 -28.38 -3.72 15.78
CA ALA A 30 -29.56 -4.51 15.44
C ALA A 30 -29.54 -5.94 16.05
N GLY A 31 -29.01 -6.07 17.28
CA GLY A 31 -28.87 -7.36 17.98
C GLY A 31 -27.70 -8.24 17.52
N GLU A 32 -26.89 -7.79 16.56
CA GLU A 32 -25.71 -8.50 16.08
C GLU A 32 -24.41 -7.88 16.59
N ILE A 33 -23.42 -8.71 16.93
CA ILE A 33 -22.06 -8.25 17.27
C ILE A 33 -21.27 -8.08 15.96
N PRO A 34 -20.94 -6.85 15.54
CA PRO A 34 -20.15 -6.63 14.34
C PRO A 34 -18.75 -7.23 14.50
N ARG A 35 -18.29 -7.96 13.48
CA ARG A 35 -16.96 -8.62 13.49
C ARG A 35 -15.87 -7.78 12.83
N ASP A 36 -16.27 -6.89 11.92
CA ASP A 36 -15.42 -6.04 11.12
C ASP A 36 -16.21 -4.84 10.59
N VAL A 37 -15.48 -3.88 10.01
CA VAL A 37 -16.03 -2.64 9.45
C VAL A 37 -17.00 -2.92 8.30
N ILE A 38 -16.82 -4.02 7.56
CA ILE A 38 -17.73 -4.42 6.48
C ILE A 38 -19.12 -4.70 7.08
N ARG A 39 -19.19 -5.53 8.12
CA ARG A 39 -20.47 -5.81 8.79
C ARG A 39 -21.02 -4.60 9.51
N TRP A 40 -20.17 -3.76 10.11
CA TRP A 40 -20.56 -2.47 10.67
C TRP A 40 -21.30 -1.60 9.65
N GLN A 41 -20.76 -1.44 8.44
CA GLN A 41 -21.38 -0.63 7.40
C GLN A 41 -22.73 -1.20 6.96
N ILE A 42 -22.80 -2.51 6.73
CA ILE A 42 -24.06 -3.16 6.35
C ILE A 42 -25.13 -2.95 7.43
N LEU A 43 -24.76 -3.13 8.71
CA LEU A 43 -25.70 -2.96 9.83
C LEU A 43 -26.08 -1.50 10.10
N THR A 44 -25.22 -0.55 9.72
CA THR A 44 -25.45 0.89 9.91
C THR A 44 -26.01 1.57 8.67
N ASP A 45 -26.28 0.87 7.57
CA ASP A 45 -26.93 1.45 6.39
C ASP A 45 -28.44 1.67 6.60
N GLU A 46 -29.03 0.92 7.53
CA GLU A 46 -30.46 0.99 7.85
C GLU A 46 -30.90 2.38 8.35
N PRO A 47 -32.13 2.84 8.02
CA PRO A 47 -32.64 4.14 8.47
C PRO A 47 -32.84 4.27 9.99
N GLU A 48 -33.10 3.14 10.66
CA GLU A 48 -33.27 3.07 12.11
C GLU A 48 -32.33 1.98 12.64
N ILE A 49 -31.44 2.37 13.55
CA ILE A 49 -30.37 1.50 14.05
C ILE A 49 -30.48 1.41 15.57
N ASP A 50 -30.65 0.19 16.06
CA ASP A 50 -30.57 -0.12 17.49
C ASP A 50 -29.12 -0.44 17.88
N LEU A 51 -28.52 0.40 18.71
CA LEU A 51 -27.16 0.23 19.22
C LEU A 51 -27.17 -0.15 20.69
N VAL A 52 -26.37 -1.15 21.05
CA VAL A 52 -26.00 -1.41 22.44
C VAL A 52 -24.60 -0.86 22.65
N VAL A 53 -24.50 0.19 23.46
CA VAL A 53 -23.27 0.96 23.68
C VAL A 53 -22.81 0.78 25.12
N GLN A 54 -21.54 0.50 25.30
CA GLN A 54 -20.86 0.56 26.58
C GLN A 54 -20.02 1.82 26.65
N ARG A 55 -20.30 2.66 27.65
CA ARG A 55 -19.51 3.83 28.00
C ARG A 55 -19.06 3.65 29.44
N ASP A 56 -17.75 3.53 29.62
CA ASP A 56 -17.14 3.08 30.88
C ASP A 56 -17.74 1.73 31.34
N ASP A 57 -18.32 1.68 32.54
CA ASP A 57 -18.98 0.49 33.09
C ASP A 57 -20.51 0.51 32.91
N THR A 58 -21.05 1.44 32.11
CA THR A 58 -22.49 1.63 31.93
C THR A 58 -22.94 1.24 30.52
N LEU A 59 -24.05 0.49 30.44
CA LEU A 59 -24.70 0.10 29.20
C LEU A 59 -25.82 1.09 28.83
N PHE A 60 -25.85 1.46 27.56
CA PHE A 60 -26.83 2.33 26.95
C PHE A 60 -27.45 1.62 25.74
N GLU A 61 -28.76 1.76 25.59
CA GLU A 61 -29.45 1.44 24.33
C GLU A 61 -29.68 2.76 23.61
N VAL A 62 -29.10 2.91 22.42
CA VAL A 62 -29.14 4.12 21.61
C VAL A 62 -29.83 3.79 20.30
N VAL A 63 -30.94 4.47 20.02
CA VAL A 63 -31.61 4.37 18.72
C VAL A 63 -31.18 5.54 17.86
N VAL A 64 -30.60 5.24 16.70
CA VAL A 64 -30.19 6.25 15.72
C VAL A 64 -31.21 6.27 14.59
N THR A 65 -31.78 7.43 14.31
CA THR A 65 -32.65 7.65 13.15
C THR A 65 -31.95 8.53 12.12
N LYS A 66 -31.89 8.03 10.88
CA LYS A 66 -31.25 8.70 9.74
C LYS A 66 -31.97 8.35 8.43
N ASN A 67 -31.61 9.02 7.35
CA ASN A 67 -32.09 8.61 6.04
C ASN A 67 -31.38 7.31 5.60
N GLY A 68 -32.07 6.46 4.84
CA GLY A 68 -31.41 5.28 4.24
C GLY A 68 -30.24 5.73 3.35
N GLY A 69 -29.08 5.10 3.50
CA GLY A 69 -27.85 5.51 2.82
C GLY A 69 -27.12 6.73 3.41
N GLU A 70 -27.68 7.43 4.42
CA GLU A 70 -26.93 8.46 5.17
C GLU A 70 -25.86 7.78 6.03
N PRO A 71 -24.58 8.19 6.00
CA PRO A 71 -23.56 7.64 6.87
C PRO A 71 -23.89 7.87 8.35
N LEU A 72 -23.50 6.94 9.22
CA LEU A 72 -23.67 7.11 10.67
C LEU A 72 -22.84 8.28 11.22
N GLY A 73 -21.67 8.55 10.62
CA GLY A 73 -20.73 9.59 11.05
C GLY A 73 -19.97 9.26 12.34
N ALA A 74 -19.74 7.97 12.60
CA ALA A 74 -18.90 7.48 13.69
C ALA A 74 -17.72 6.68 13.12
N GLU A 75 -16.50 7.15 13.39
CA GLU A 75 -15.26 6.46 13.04
C GLU A 75 -14.91 5.48 14.16
N VAL A 76 -14.57 4.22 13.84
CA VAL A 76 -14.14 3.22 14.82
C VAL A 76 -12.65 2.87 14.67
N HIS A 77 -12.05 2.32 15.74
CA HIS A 77 -10.60 2.24 15.88
C HIS A 77 -9.86 1.25 14.96
N ALA A 78 -10.56 0.36 14.25
CA ALA A 78 -9.94 -0.71 13.46
C ALA A 78 -10.89 -1.24 12.37
N ALA A 79 -10.32 -1.82 11.30
CA ALA A 79 -11.11 -2.49 10.27
C ALA A 79 -11.67 -3.83 10.71
N LEU A 80 -10.98 -4.51 11.62
CA LEU A 80 -11.35 -5.82 12.15
C LEU A 80 -11.52 -5.69 13.67
N PHE A 81 -12.67 -6.12 14.19
CA PHE A 81 -12.97 -6.11 15.63
C PHE A 81 -12.68 -7.47 16.27
N ASP A 82 -12.72 -8.52 15.46
CA ASP A 82 -12.18 -9.82 15.81
C ASP A 82 -10.67 -9.94 15.51
N LYS A 83 -10.11 -11.14 15.69
CA LYS A 83 -8.69 -11.37 15.43
C LYS A 83 -8.45 -11.46 13.92
N VAL A 84 -7.46 -10.70 13.45
CA VAL A 84 -6.93 -10.84 12.08
C VAL A 84 -6.54 -12.28 11.81
N GLN A 85 -6.97 -12.82 10.66
CA GLN A 85 -6.49 -14.12 10.21
C GLN A 85 -5.05 -13.99 9.74
N THR A 86 -4.13 -14.58 10.50
CA THR A 86 -2.70 -14.50 10.20
C THR A 86 -2.26 -15.63 9.26
N CYS A 87 -1.28 -15.32 8.41
CA CYS A 87 -0.69 -16.27 7.47
C CYS A 87 0.09 -17.38 8.19
N ASP A 88 -0.16 -18.64 7.81
CA ASP A 88 0.59 -19.83 8.26
C ASP A 88 1.73 -20.22 7.29
N ASN A 89 1.87 -19.51 6.17
CA ASN A 89 2.91 -19.81 5.20
C ASN A 89 4.29 -19.38 5.71
N HIS A 90 5.28 -20.15 5.29
CA HIS A 90 6.69 -19.93 5.58
C HIS A 90 7.45 -19.72 4.27
N CYS A 91 6.87 -18.90 3.39
CA CYS A 91 7.39 -18.69 2.05
C CYS A 91 8.86 -18.27 2.11
N GLU A 92 9.68 -18.82 1.22
CA GLU A 92 11.11 -18.47 1.19
C GLU A 92 11.33 -17.00 0.80
N PHE A 93 10.43 -16.43 0.01
CA PHE A 93 10.47 -15.03 -0.40
C PHE A 93 9.76 -14.07 0.57
N CYS A 94 9.21 -14.55 1.70
CA CYS A 94 8.39 -13.71 2.59
C CYS A 94 9.21 -12.56 3.18
N PHE A 95 8.93 -11.32 2.76
CA PHE A 95 9.65 -10.13 3.22
C PHE A 95 9.56 -9.95 4.75
N ILE A 96 8.41 -10.24 5.35
CA ILE A 96 8.21 -10.16 6.81
C ILE A 96 9.17 -11.08 7.59
N HIS A 97 9.49 -12.25 7.04
CA HIS A 97 10.49 -13.16 7.64
C HIS A 97 11.92 -12.64 7.53
N GLN A 98 12.18 -11.71 6.62
CA GLN A 98 13.47 -11.08 6.40
C GLN A 98 13.60 -9.74 7.16
N LEU A 99 12.62 -9.35 7.99
CA LEU A 99 12.71 -8.14 8.80
C LEU A 99 13.61 -8.38 10.03
N PRO A 100 14.52 -7.44 10.34
CA PRO A 100 15.28 -7.50 11.60
C PRO A 100 14.35 -7.24 12.78
N LYS A 101 14.83 -7.46 14.02
CA LYS A 101 14.08 -7.08 15.23
C LYS A 101 14.15 -5.57 15.44
N GLY A 102 13.13 -5.00 16.09
CA GLY A 102 13.12 -3.59 16.50
C GLY A 102 12.37 -2.65 15.56
N MET A 103 11.83 -3.17 14.45
CA MET A 103 10.99 -2.41 13.52
C MET A 103 9.61 -2.15 14.13
N ARG A 104 8.82 -1.29 13.47
CA ARG A 104 7.43 -1.02 13.85
C ARG A 104 6.62 -2.33 13.92
N ARG A 105 5.83 -2.47 15.00
CA ARG A 105 5.08 -3.72 15.29
C ARG A 105 4.13 -4.14 14.17
N SER A 106 3.49 -3.19 13.51
CA SER A 106 2.58 -3.43 12.39
C SER A 106 3.24 -4.16 11.22
N LEU A 107 4.56 -4.00 11.01
CA LEU A 107 5.29 -4.64 9.92
C LEU A 107 5.50 -6.15 10.12
N TYR A 108 5.36 -6.66 11.36
CA TYR A 108 5.50 -8.09 11.64
C TYR A 108 4.17 -8.85 11.54
N LEU A 109 3.06 -8.15 11.29
CA LEU A 109 1.78 -8.80 11.08
C LEU A 109 1.77 -9.41 9.67
N LYS A 110 1.71 -10.73 9.61
CA LYS A 110 1.45 -11.43 8.37
C LYS A 110 -0.04 -11.68 8.25
N ASP A 111 -0.70 -10.95 7.39
CA ASP A 111 -2.07 -11.20 7.05
C ASP A 111 -2.18 -12.24 5.91
N ASP A 112 -3.26 -13.01 5.97
CA ASP A 112 -3.75 -13.86 4.86
C ASP A 112 -5.29 -13.72 4.80
N ASP A 113 -5.80 -12.58 5.27
CA ASP A 113 -7.20 -12.32 5.57
C ASP A 113 -7.88 -11.67 4.36
N TYR A 114 -8.89 -12.34 3.80
CA TYR A 114 -9.62 -11.85 2.63
C TYR A 114 -10.30 -10.49 2.87
N ARG A 115 -10.61 -10.15 4.12
CA ARG A 115 -11.21 -8.85 4.47
C ARG A 115 -10.20 -7.73 4.30
N LEU A 116 -8.95 -7.94 4.69
CA LEU A 116 -7.88 -6.98 4.44
C LEU A 116 -7.50 -6.94 2.95
N SER A 117 -7.67 -8.06 2.25
CA SER A 117 -7.53 -8.10 0.79
C SER A 117 -8.54 -7.18 0.08
N PHE A 118 -9.79 -7.24 0.52
CA PHE A 118 -10.87 -6.39 0.03
C PHE A 118 -10.72 -4.92 0.43
N LEU A 119 -10.44 -4.65 1.71
CA LEU A 119 -10.37 -3.28 2.24
C LEU A 119 -9.09 -2.54 1.81
N TYR A 120 -7.96 -3.24 1.79
CA TYR A 120 -6.64 -2.61 1.67
C TYR A 120 -5.80 -3.12 0.51
N GLY A 121 -6.31 -4.06 -0.29
CA GLY A 121 -5.57 -4.60 -1.42
C GLY A 121 -4.53 -5.65 -1.05
N ASN A 122 -4.46 -6.08 0.21
CA ASN A 122 -3.44 -7.04 0.64
C ASN A 122 -3.61 -8.40 -0.04
N PHE A 123 -2.50 -9.03 -0.41
CA PHE A 123 -2.56 -10.33 -1.09
C PHE A 123 -2.80 -11.48 -0.11
N THR A 124 -3.82 -12.30 -0.40
CA THR A 124 -4.04 -13.58 0.27
C THR A 124 -3.57 -14.73 -0.61
N THR A 125 -2.98 -15.74 0.01
CA THR A 125 -2.58 -17.01 -0.61
C THR A 125 -3.73 -18.03 -0.67
N LEU A 126 -4.85 -17.71 -0.01
CA LEU A 126 -6.02 -18.56 0.19
C LEU A 126 -5.73 -19.88 0.93
N THR A 127 -4.58 -19.99 1.61
CA THR A 127 -4.17 -21.24 2.27
C THR A 127 -4.91 -21.52 3.58
N ARG A 128 -5.46 -20.48 4.21
CA ARG A 128 -6.36 -20.59 5.37
C ARG A 128 -7.84 -20.36 5.02
N PHE A 129 -8.14 -20.04 3.77
CA PHE A 129 -9.50 -19.75 3.31
C PHE A 129 -10.39 -20.99 3.43
N THR A 130 -11.59 -20.81 3.97
CA THR A 130 -12.55 -21.87 4.28
C THR A 130 -13.84 -21.75 3.46
N GLU A 131 -14.68 -22.78 3.50
CA GLU A 131 -16.02 -22.76 2.90
C GLU A 131 -16.89 -21.63 3.48
N LEU A 132 -16.75 -21.32 4.77
CA LEU A 132 -17.49 -20.24 5.43
C LEU A 132 -17.02 -18.86 4.96
N ASP A 133 -15.71 -18.70 4.74
CA ASP A 133 -15.15 -17.46 4.19
C ASP A 133 -15.65 -17.27 2.74
N LEU A 134 -15.68 -18.35 1.94
CA LEU A 134 -16.23 -18.32 0.58
C LEU A 134 -17.71 -17.93 0.57
N GLU A 135 -18.54 -18.58 1.39
CA GLU A 135 -19.98 -18.25 1.50
C GLU A 135 -20.18 -16.78 1.82
N ARG A 136 -19.38 -16.25 2.75
CA ARG A 136 -19.44 -14.85 3.13
C ARG A 136 -19.03 -13.91 2.00
N VAL A 137 -17.89 -14.18 1.34
CA VAL A 137 -17.42 -13.39 0.19
C VAL A 137 -18.47 -13.32 -0.90
N ILE A 138 -19.12 -14.44 -1.23
CA ILE A 138 -20.16 -14.51 -2.25
C ILE A 138 -21.42 -13.75 -1.81
N THR A 139 -21.89 -14.01 -0.59
CA THR A 139 -23.15 -13.44 -0.08
C THR A 139 -23.05 -11.92 0.08
N GLU A 140 -21.92 -11.44 0.58
CA GLU A 140 -21.64 -10.01 0.77
C GLU A 140 -21.02 -9.36 -0.48
N ARG A 141 -20.76 -10.12 -1.55
CA ARG A 141 -20.12 -9.69 -2.81
C ARG A 141 -18.83 -8.90 -2.59
N LEU A 142 -17.94 -9.44 -1.77
CA LEU A 142 -16.67 -8.79 -1.43
C LEU A 142 -15.71 -8.84 -2.62
N SER A 143 -15.65 -7.74 -3.36
CA SER A 143 -14.93 -7.61 -4.63
C SER A 143 -14.39 -6.19 -4.81
N PRO A 144 -13.14 -5.98 -5.25
CA PRO A 144 -12.18 -7.01 -5.70
C PRO A 144 -11.41 -7.68 -4.55
N LEU A 145 -10.80 -8.84 -4.83
CA LEU A 145 -9.82 -9.50 -3.96
C LEU A 145 -8.44 -9.61 -4.63
N ASN A 146 -7.39 -9.66 -3.83
CA ASN A 146 -6.00 -9.74 -4.28
C ASN A 146 -5.40 -11.09 -3.88
N VAL A 147 -5.00 -11.91 -4.87
CA VAL A 147 -4.60 -13.31 -4.67
C VAL A 147 -3.16 -13.55 -5.11
N SER A 148 -2.34 -14.06 -4.18
CA SER A 148 -0.95 -14.46 -4.42
C SER A 148 -0.89 -15.84 -5.09
N ILE A 149 -0.72 -15.87 -6.42
CA ILE A 149 -0.74 -17.07 -7.27
C ILE A 149 0.64 -17.74 -7.30
N HIS A 150 1.69 -16.99 -7.64
CA HIS A 150 3.12 -17.39 -7.70
C HIS A 150 3.50 -18.56 -8.63
N ALA A 151 2.74 -19.65 -8.65
CA ALA A 151 2.86 -20.77 -9.56
C ALA A 151 1.50 -21.47 -9.64
N THR A 152 1.10 -21.92 -10.84
CA THR A 152 -0.14 -22.70 -10.98
C THR A 152 0.09 -24.21 -10.90
N ASP A 153 1.35 -24.65 -10.94
CA ASP A 153 1.75 -26.02 -10.57
C ASP A 153 1.61 -26.22 -9.05
N PRO A 154 0.89 -27.26 -8.60
CA PRO A 154 0.60 -27.47 -7.19
C PRO A 154 1.83 -27.85 -6.36
N GLU A 155 2.81 -28.55 -6.93
CA GLU A 155 4.03 -28.97 -6.23
C GLU A 155 4.96 -27.78 -6.02
N ILE A 156 5.19 -27.00 -7.08
CA ILE A 156 6.00 -25.78 -7.02
C ILE A 156 5.37 -24.76 -6.06
N ARG A 157 4.04 -24.57 -6.14
CA ARG A 157 3.33 -23.66 -5.25
C ARG A 157 3.44 -24.08 -3.79
N ALA A 158 3.27 -25.37 -3.48
CA ALA A 158 3.42 -25.85 -2.10
C ALA A 158 4.85 -25.72 -1.59
N ASP A 159 5.84 -25.95 -2.45
CA ASP A 159 7.26 -25.83 -2.11
C ASP A 159 7.66 -24.37 -1.82
N ILE A 160 7.30 -23.43 -2.69
CA ILE A 160 7.70 -22.03 -2.53
C ILE A 160 7.00 -21.35 -1.33
N LEU A 161 5.77 -21.75 -1.02
CA LEU A 161 5.02 -21.30 0.18
C LEU A 161 5.46 -22.03 1.47
N LYS A 162 6.21 -23.13 1.34
CA LYS A 162 6.50 -24.09 2.40
C LYS A 162 5.24 -24.53 3.16
N ASN A 163 4.16 -24.75 2.42
CA ASN A 163 2.87 -25.14 2.95
C ASN A 163 2.15 -26.10 1.99
N ARG A 164 1.85 -27.32 2.46
CA ARG A 164 1.13 -28.34 1.67
C ARG A 164 -0.25 -27.88 1.22
N ARG A 165 -0.92 -26.99 1.97
CA ARG A 165 -2.20 -26.42 1.57
C ARG A 165 -2.08 -25.55 0.30
N GLY A 166 -0.89 -25.01 0.02
CA GLY A 166 -0.61 -24.26 -1.20
C GLY A 166 -0.91 -25.04 -2.48
N ALA A 167 -0.72 -26.37 -2.47
CA ALA A 167 -1.03 -27.24 -3.61
C ALA A 167 -2.50 -27.23 -4.01
N VAL A 168 -3.41 -26.98 -3.06
CA VAL A 168 -4.86 -27.08 -3.28
C VAL A 168 -5.58 -25.75 -3.15
N SER A 169 -4.94 -24.68 -2.67
CA SER A 169 -5.62 -23.43 -2.33
C SER A 169 -6.16 -22.68 -3.55
N LEU A 170 -5.59 -22.87 -4.75
CA LEU A 170 -6.09 -22.24 -5.98
C LEU A 170 -7.47 -22.76 -6.42
N ARG A 171 -8.00 -23.82 -5.80
CA ARG A 171 -9.42 -24.20 -5.98
C ARG A 171 -10.37 -23.08 -5.52
N TRP A 172 -9.96 -22.31 -4.50
CA TRP A 172 -10.74 -21.18 -4.01
C TRP A 172 -10.75 -20.04 -5.01
N LEU A 173 -9.62 -19.78 -5.68
CA LEU A 173 -9.57 -18.82 -6.78
C LEU A 173 -10.59 -19.17 -7.86
N ARG A 174 -10.65 -20.44 -8.28
CA ARG A 174 -11.69 -20.88 -9.24
C ARG A 174 -13.10 -20.60 -8.73
N ALA A 175 -13.38 -20.99 -7.48
CA ALA A 175 -14.70 -20.78 -6.88
C ALA A 175 -15.09 -19.29 -6.79
N LEU A 176 -14.15 -18.40 -6.49
CA LEU A 176 -14.39 -16.95 -6.47
C LEU A 176 -14.77 -16.43 -7.87
N LEU A 177 -14.01 -16.83 -8.89
CA LEU A 177 -14.26 -16.42 -10.28
C LEU A 177 -15.58 -16.99 -10.82
N ASP A 178 -15.96 -18.21 -10.44
CA ASP A 178 -17.25 -18.83 -10.81
C ASP A 178 -18.47 -18.07 -10.26
N HIS A 179 -18.25 -17.21 -9.26
CA HIS A 179 -19.26 -16.37 -8.62
C HIS A 179 -19.09 -14.87 -8.92
N ASP A 180 -18.42 -14.54 -10.03
CA ASP A 180 -18.21 -13.16 -10.51
C ASP A 180 -17.51 -12.24 -9.51
N ILE A 181 -16.69 -12.81 -8.60
CA ILE A 181 -15.82 -12.01 -7.73
C ILE A 181 -14.61 -11.55 -8.55
N GLU A 182 -14.41 -10.24 -8.64
CA GLU A 182 -13.24 -9.67 -9.31
C GLU A 182 -11.98 -10.01 -8.51
N VAL A 183 -10.96 -10.55 -9.18
CA VAL A 183 -9.70 -10.92 -8.54
C VAL A 183 -8.50 -10.40 -9.33
N HIS A 184 -7.58 -9.76 -8.61
CA HIS A 184 -6.25 -9.40 -9.09
C HIS A 184 -5.22 -10.41 -8.57
N GLY A 185 -4.39 -10.94 -9.47
CA GLY A 185 -3.36 -11.93 -9.16
C GLY A 185 -1.98 -11.29 -8.94
N GLN A 186 -1.13 -11.96 -8.15
CA GLN A 186 0.29 -11.62 -8.05
C GLN A 186 1.19 -12.84 -8.21
N ILE A 187 2.31 -12.62 -8.90
CA ILE A 187 3.41 -13.55 -9.04
C ILE A 187 4.69 -12.85 -8.58
N VAL A 188 5.24 -13.27 -7.44
CA VAL A 188 6.61 -12.93 -7.04
C VAL A 188 7.52 -13.95 -7.69
N VAL A 189 8.36 -13.51 -8.63
CA VAL A 189 9.27 -14.41 -9.35
C VAL A 189 10.54 -14.57 -8.53
N CYS A 190 10.92 -15.81 -8.27
CA CYS A 190 12.10 -16.21 -7.52
C CYS A 190 13.05 -16.96 -8.46
N PRO A 191 14.26 -16.42 -8.73
CA PRO A 191 15.18 -17.03 -9.68
C PRO A 191 15.56 -18.48 -9.34
N GLY A 192 15.47 -19.38 -10.33
CA GLY A 192 15.71 -20.81 -10.18
C GLY A 192 14.63 -21.58 -9.43
N VAL A 193 13.45 -20.98 -9.21
CA VAL A 193 12.33 -21.61 -8.49
C VAL A 193 11.04 -21.54 -9.30
N ASN A 194 10.59 -20.35 -9.67
CA ASN A 194 9.37 -20.12 -10.45
C ASN A 194 9.54 -19.09 -11.57
N ASP A 195 10.76 -18.93 -12.08
CA ASP A 195 11.10 -18.14 -13.26
C ASP A 195 11.16 -19.01 -14.53
N ALA A 196 11.46 -18.38 -15.67
CA ALA A 196 11.63 -19.04 -16.97
C ALA A 196 10.45 -19.98 -17.32
N ASP A 197 10.72 -21.24 -17.64
CA ASP A 197 9.71 -22.23 -18.06
C ASP A 197 8.57 -22.37 -17.05
N VAL A 198 8.86 -22.23 -15.75
CA VAL A 198 7.82 -22.32 -14.70
C VAL A 198 6.89 -21.10 -14.74
N LEU A 199 7.43 -19.92 -15.04
CA LEU A 199 6.62 -18.71 -15.21
C LEU A 199 5.74 -18.82 -16.46
N ASP A 200 6.30 -19.36 -17.56
CA ASP A 200 5.56 -19.65 -18.80
C ASP A 200 4.40 -20.62 -18.54
N ASP A 201 4.68 -21.76 -17.91
CA ASP A 201 3.67 -22.75 -17.49
C ASP A 201 2.63 -22.14 -16.55
N THR A 202 3.04 -21.22 -15.67
CA THR A 202 2.15 -20.52 -14.75
C THR A 202 1.16 -19.65 -15.52
N LEU A 203 1.62 -18.88 -16.51
CA LEU A 203 0.77 -18.02 -17.33
C LEU A 203 -0.14 -18.83 -18.28
N ALA A 204 0.36 -19.93 -18.83
CA ALA A 204 -0.46 -20.90 -19.57
C ALA A 204 -1.57 -21.49 -18.70
N GLY A 205 -1.23 -21.93 -17.49
CA GLY A 205 -2.18 -22.47 -16.53
C GLY A 205 -3.19 -21.43 -16.02
N VAL A 206 -2.83 -20.14 -16.02
CA VAL A 206 -3.77 -19.04 -15.79
C VAL A 206 -4.75 -18.93 -16.96
N LEU A 207 -4.25 -18.89 -18.19
CA LEU A 207 -5.11 -18.76 -19.37
C LEU A 207 -6.12 -19.91 -19.46
N GLU A 208 -5.70 -21.12 -19.12
CA GLU A 208 -6.56 -22.31 -19.15
C GLU A 208 -7.61 -22.30 -18.02
N ARG A 209 -7.21 -21.95 -16.80
CA ARG A 209 -8.04 -22.21 -15.59
C ARG A 209 -8.67 -20.97 -14.97
N PHE A 210 -8.10 -19.80 -15.22
CA PHE A 210 -8.48 -18.53 -14.60
C PHE A 210 -8.51 -17.34 -15.61
N PRO A 211 -9.04 -17.49 -16.84
CA PRO A 211 -9.06 -16.40 -17.83
C PRO A 211 -9.90 -15.18 -17.39
N GLU A 212 -10.74 -15.33 -16.36
CA GLU A 212 -11.59 -14.28 -15.81
C GLU A 212 -10.85 -13.32 -14.85
N LEU A 213 -9.61 -13.62 -14.45
CA LEU A 213 -8.79 -12.75 -13.58
C LEU A 213 -8.74 -11.32 -14.11
N ALA A 214 -9.01 -10.33 -13.27
CA ALA A 214 -9.00 -8.93 -13.68
C ALA A 214 -7.61 -8.49 -14.15
N THR A 215 -6.56 -8.84 -13.40
CA THR A 215 -5.17 -8.56 -13.75
C THR A 215 -4.23 -9.55 -13.06
N ILE A 216 -2.96 -9.57 -13.47
CA ILE A 216 -1.84 -10.22 -12.80
C ILE A 216 -0.65 -9.27 -12.78
N CYS A 217 -0.12 -8.99 -11.59
CA CYS A 217 1.16 -8.33 -11.42
C CYS A 217 2.31 -9.34 -11.29
N VAL A 218 3.39 -9.10 -12.03
CA VAL A 218 4.63 -9.89 -11.97
C VAL A 218 5.71 -8.99 -11.37
N VAL A 219 6.16 -9.35 -10.17
CA VAL A 219 7.09 -8.53 -9.37
C VAL A 219 8.39 -9.30 -9.10
N PRO A 220 9.54 -8.61 -9.03
CA PRO A 220 10.79 -9.25 -8.68
C PRO A 220 10.86 -9.58 -7.18
N LEU A 221 11.65 -10.59 -6.86
CA LEU A 221 11.97 -10.95 -5.49
C LEU A 221 12.84 -9.87 -4.81
N GLY A 222 12.29 -9.25 -3.76
CA GLY A 222 13.06 -8.39 -2.84
C GLY A 222 13.78 -9.21 -1.76
N ILE A 223 15.11 -9.07 -1.68
CA ILE A 223 15.95 -9.79 -0.71
C ILE A 223 16.67 -8.81 0.20
N SER A 224 16.48 -9.03 1.49
CA SER A 224 17.18 -8.31 2.54
C SER A 224 18.41 -9.10 3.02
N LYS A 225 19.46 -8.39 3.46
CA LYS A 225 20.66 -8.99 4.11
C LYS A 225 20.36 -9.80 5.36
N PHE A 226 19.16 -9.63 5.94
CA PHE A 226 18.70 -10.41 7.09
C PHE A 226 18.01 -11.72 6.68
N SER A 227 17.80 -11.96 5.38
CA SER A 227 17.30 -13.22 4.86
C SER A 227 18.22 -14.38 5.25
N LYS A 228 17.61 -15.53 5.56
CA LYS A 228 18.31 -16.78 5.88
C LYS A 228 18.08 -17.86 4.83
N GLN A 229 17.45 -17.52 3.72
CA GLN A 229 16.99 -18.47 2.72
C GLN A 229 18.06 -18.61 1.63
N PRO A 230 18.86 -19.70 1.61
CA PRO A 230 20.00 -19.83 0.72
C PRO A 230 19.60 -19.98 -0.76
N ARG A 231 18.35 -20.36 -1.03
CA ARG A 231 17.81 -20.49 -2.38
C ARG A 231 17.38 -19.15 -2.98
N MET A 232 17.18 -18.12 -2.14
CA MET A 232 16.75 -16.81 -2.58
C MET A 232 17.96 -15.98 -2.98
N ARG A 233 17.95 -15.48 -4.22
CA ARG A 233 18.95 -14.54 -4.76
C ARG A 233 18.28 -13.53 -5.68
N GLU A 234 18.95 -12.41 -5.94
CA GLU A 234 18.49 -11.43 -6.91
C GLU A 234 18.48 -11.99 -8.33
N HIS A 235 17.65 -11.38 -9.16
CA HIS A 235 17.71 -11.58 -10.60
C HIS A 235 18.98 -10.92 -11.15
N THR A 236 19.62 -11.61 -12.08
CA THR A 236 20.58 -10.98 -12.98
C THR A 236 19.84 -10.10 -14.00
N VAL A 237 20.53 -9.13 -14.61
CA VAL A 237 19.97 -8.30 -15.70
C VAL A 237 19.38 -9.18 -16.82
N ALA A 238 20.08 -10.27 -17.19
CA ALA A 238 19.62 -11.20 -18.21
C ALA A 238 18.35 -11.98 -17.80
N GLU A 239 18.16 -12.27 -16.51
CA GLU A 239 16.93 -12.88 -16.00
C GLU A 239 15.78 -11.89 -16.00
N ALA A 240 16.00 -10.65 -15.56
CA ALA A 240 15.01 -9.58 -15.61
C ALA A 240 14.54 -9.32 -17.05
N GLN A 241 15.48 -9.25 -18.01
CA GLN A 241 15.17 -9.13 -19.43
C GLN A 241 14.28 -10.26 -19.94
N ARG A 242 14.57 -11.51 -19.57
CA ARG A 242 13.74 -12.66 -19.94
C ARG A 242 12.34 -12.58 -19.35
N VAL A 243 12.19 -12.11 -18.11
CA VAL A 243 10.85 -11.92 -17.51
C VAL A 243 10.07 -10.85 -18.26
N VAL A 244 10.70 -9.72 -18.61
CA VAL A 244 10.04 -8.65 -19.40
C VAL A 244 9.61 -9.17 -20.77
N ASP A 245 10.49 -9.90 -21.47
CA ASP A 245 10.18 -10.50 -22.78
C ASP A 245 9.00 -11.48 -22.69
N LEU A 246 9.04 -12.39 -21.71
CA LEU A 246 7.98 -13.38 -21.50
C LEU A 246 6.64 -12.73 -21.17
N VAL A 247 6.63 -11.71 -20.29
CA VAL A 247 5.41 -10.98 -19.97
C VAL A 247 4.83 -10.29 -21.20
N ALA A 248 5.66 -9.68 -22.05
CA ALA A 248 5.20 -9.05 -23.29
C ALA A 248 4.60 -10.07 -24.28
N GLU A 249 5.22 -11.25 -24.43
CA GLU A 249 4.67 -12.34 -25.26
C GLU A 249 3.30 -12.83 -24.75
N TRP A 250 3.16 -12.97 -23.43
CA TRP A 250 1.90 -13.36 -22.82
C TRP A 250 0.84 -12.26 -22.88
N GLN A 251 1.21 -10.98 -22.79
CA GLN A 251 0.27 -9.87 -23.00
C GLN A 251 -0.42 -9.97 -24.36
N GLU A 252 0.35 -10.23 -25.44
CA GLU A 252 -0.21 -10.42 -26.78
C GLU A 252 -1.07 -11.69 -26.87
N THR A 253 -0.66 -12.76 -26.20
CA THR A 253 -1.43 -14.02 -26.13
C THR A 253 -2.78 -13.83 -25.43
N PHE A 254 -2.80 -13.13 -24.28
CA PHE A 254 -4.04 -12.81 -23.56
C PHE A 254 -4.92 -11.85 -24.36
N LEU A 255 -4.33 -10.85 -25.01
CA LEU A 255 -5.07 -9.93 -25.87
C LEU A 255 -5.75 -10.68 -27.03
N ALA A 256 -5.05 -11.61 -27.69
CA ALA A 256 -5.60 -12.40 -28.78
C ALA A 256 -6.66 -13.41 -28.33
N THR A 257 -6.56 -13.95 -27.12
CA THR A 257 -7.41 -15.06 -26.65
C THR A 257 -8.60 -14.60 -25.81
N VAL A 258 -8.37 -13.63 -24.91
CA VAL A 258 -9.34 -13.12 -23.93
C VAL A 258 -9.82 -11.71 -24.29
N GLY A 259 -9.15 -11.02 -25.22
CA GLY A 259 -9.54 -9.69 -25.70
C GLY A 259 -9.01 -8.51 -24.88
N ARG A 260 -8.12 -8.78 -23.91
CA ARG A 260 -7.46 -7.76 -23.06
C ARG A 260 -6.12 -8.26 -22.56
N ARG A 261 -5.23 -7.35 -22.19
CA ARG A 261 -3.99 -7.72 -21.50
C ARG A 261 -4.30 -8.05 -20.05
N LEU A 262 -3.80 -9.21 -19.60
CA LEU A 262 -4.08 -9.72 -18.27
C LEU A 262 -2.86 -9.63 -17.35
N VAL A 263 -1.65 -9.73 -17.89
CA VAL A 263 -0.40 -9.77 -17.12
C VAL A 263 0.44 -8.51 -17.33
N TYR A 264 1.08 -8.01 -16.27
CA TYR A 264 1.91 -6.81 -16.29
C TYR A 264 3.14 -7.00 -15.40
N ALA A 265 4.31 -6.63 -15.93
CA ALA A 265 5.54 -6.57 -15.15
C ALA A 265 5.61 -5.25 -14.37
N ALA A 266 6.05 -5.31 -13.11
CA ALA A 266 6.34 -4.12 -12.33
C ALA A 266 7.43 -3.26 -12.98
N ASP A 267 7.37 -1.94 -12.74
CA ASP A 267 8.33 -0.96 -13.25
C ASP A 267 9.77 -1.29 -12.83
N GLU A 268 9.94 -1.91 -11.66
CA GLU A 268 11.23 -2.42 -11.17
C GLU A 268 11.91 -3.37 -12.16
N TYR A 269 11.15 -4.22 -12.87
CA TYR A 269 11.74 -5.10 -13.88
C TYR A 269 12.36 -4.34 -15.05
N TYR A 270 11.74 -3.25 -15.50
CA TYR A 270 12.30 -2.44 -16.59
C TYR A 270 13.59 -1.76 -16.17
N LEU A 271 13.66 -1.28 -14.93
CA LEU A 271 14.88 -0.75 -14.34
C LEU A 271 15.97 -1.83 -14.23
N MET A 272 15.65 -3.01 -13.69
CA MET A 272 16.59 -4.13 -13.55
C MET A 272 17.05 -4.69 -14.91
N ALA A 273 16.18 -4.66 -15.92
CA ALA A 273 16.47 -5.12 -17.27
C ALA A 273 17.24 -4.08 -18.11
N GLU A 274 17.44 -2.87 -17.59
CA GLU A 274 18.00 -1.71 -18.31
C GLU A 274 17.21 -1.39 -19.59
N ARG A 275 15.88 -1.41 -19.48
CA ARG A 275 14.95 -1.17 -20.59
C ARG A 275 14.05 0.04 -20.33
N PRO A 276 13.59 0.73 -21.38
CA PRO A 276 12.61 1.80 -21.22
C PRO A 276 11.29 1.25 -20.69
N PHE A 277 10.57 2.07 -19.94
CA PHE A 277 9.19 1.76 -19.54
C PHE A 277 8.28 1.67 -20.78
N PRO A 278 7.25 0.79 -20.78
CA PRO A 278 6.21 0.78 -21.79
C PRO A 278 5.50 2.13 -21.90
N ASP A 279 4.89 2.39 -23.06
CA ASP A 279 4.03 3.57 -23.22
C ASP A 279 2.77 3.44 -22.35
N ALA A 280 2.17 4.57 -21.94
CA ALA A 280 1.02 4.61 -21.03
C ALA A 280 -0.16 3.71 -21.48
N ASP A 281 -0.42 3.65 -22.79
CA ASP A 281 -1.48 2.81 -23.38
C ASP A 281 -1.27 1.30 -23.17
N SER A 282 -0.04 0.87 -22.84
CA SER A 282 0.29 -0.54 -22.58
C SER A 282 -0.17 -1.01 -21.20
N TYR A 283 -0.55 -0.07 -20.32
CA TYR A 283 -0.97 -0.36 -18.94
C TYR A 283 -2.49 -0.46 -18.76
N ASP A 284 -3.28 -0.37 -19.85
CA ASP A 284 -4.75 -0.49 -19.85
C ASP A 284 -5.46 0.29 -18.72
N GLY A 285 -4.98 1.50 -18.41
CA GLY A 285 -5.56 2.39 -17.39
C GLY A 285 -5.02 2.20 -15.96
N PHE A 286 -3.82 1.64 -15.81
CA PHE A 286 -3.06 1.53 -14.55
C PHE A 286 -3.79 0.78 -13.41
N PRO A 287 -4.38 -0.40 -13.66
CA PRO A 287 -5.20 -1.11 -12.67
C PRO A 287 -4.41 -1.59 -11.43
N MET A 288 -3.08 -1.68 -11.53
CA MET A 288 -2.19 -2.22 -10.49
C MET A 288 -1.13 -1.19 -10.07
N HIS A 289 -1.48 0.10 -10.09
CA HIS A 289 -0.55 1.19 -9.74
C HIS A 289 0.06 1.01 -8.35
N GLU A 290 -0.73 0.55 -7.37
CA GLU A 290 -0.26 0.29 -6.00
C GLU A 290 0.73 -0.88 -5.89
N ASP A 291 0.79 -1.76 -6.90
CA ASP A 291 1.69 -2.92 -6.98
C ASP A 291 2.99 -2.63 -7.74
N GLY A 292 3.28 -1.36 -8.00
CA GLY A 292 4.50 -0.96 -8.71
C GLY A 292 4.40 -1.02 -10.22
N ILE A 293 3.19 -1.04 -10.80
CA ILE A 293 2.97 -1.11 -12.25
C ILE A 293 2.54 0.26 -12.79
N GLY A 294 3.40 0.87 -13.59
CA GLY A 294 3.15 2.15 -14.25
C GLY A 294 3.33 3.38 -13.36
N MET A 295 3.90 3.22 -12.16
CA MET A 295 4.25 4.32 -11.27
C MET A 295 5.14 5.36 -11.94
N ALA A 296 6.14 4.93 -12.71
CA ALA A 296 7.06 5.82 -13.39
C ALA A 296 6.34 6.67 -14.46
N ARG A 297 5.47 6.03 -15.26
CA ARG A 297 4.69 6.73 -16.29
C ARG A 297 3.66 7.68 -15.71
N THR A 298 3.01 7.31 -14.62
CA THR A 298 2.11 8.20 -13.88
C THR A 298 2.87 9.42 -13.35
N LEU A 299 4.03 9.22 -12.69
CA LEU A 299 4.87 10.29 -12.18
C LEU A 299 5.31 11.25 -13.30
N GLU A 300 5.77 10.72 -14.44
CA GLU A 300 6.15 11.51 -15.61
C GLU A 300 4.96 12.33 -16.14
N ALA A 301 3.81 11.70 -16.34
CA ALA A 301 2.62 12.36 -16.88
C ALA A 301 2.14 13.51 -15.97
N GLU A 302 2.06 13.25 -14.67
CA GLU A 302 1.67 14.24 -13.66
C GLU A 302 2.66 15.38 -13.57
N PHE A 303 3.97 15.12 -13.72
CA PHE A 303 5.00 16.14 -13.70
C PHE A 303 4.92 17.07 -14.92
N TYR A 304 4.72 16.52 -16.11
CA TYR A 304 4.68 17.29 -17.35
C TYR A 304 3.36 17.99 -17.63
N ASP A 305 2.23 17.53 -17.08
CA ASP A 305 0.92 18.14 -17.28
C ASP A 305 0.59 19.18 -16.18
N PRO A 306 0.65 20.49 -16.47
CA PRO A 306 0.36 21.52 -15.48
C PRO A 306 -1.12 21.58 -15.07
N SER A 307 -2.02 20.96 -15.85
CA SER A 307 -3.44 20.88 -15.53
C SER A 307 -3.75 19.84 -14.45
N VAL A 308 -2.83 18.90 -14.24
CA VAL A 308 -2.91 17.91 -13.17
C VAL A 308 -2.42 18.54 -11.88
N THR A 309 -3.36 18.86 -10.99
CA THR A 309 -3.07 19.40 -9.64
C THR A 309 -3.30 18.39 -8.52
N GLU A 310 -3.88 17.24 -8.85
CA GLU A 310 -4.15 16.13 -7.93
C GLU A 310 -3.55 14.83 -8.49
N PRO A 311 -3.10 13.89 -7.64
CA PRO A 311 -2.55 12.62 -8.08
C PRO A 311 -3.56 11.84 -8.95
N THR A 312 -3.09 11.37 -10.10
CA THR A 312 -3.84 10.54 -11.05
C THR A 312 -3.66 9.04 -10.82
N GLY A 313 -2.74 8.67 -9.90
CA GLY A 313 -2.39 7.30 -9.51
C GLY A 313 -3.54 6.49 -8.90
N PRO A 314 -3.65 6.34 -7.56
CA PRO A 314 -4.62 5.44 -6.98
C PRO A 314 -6.04 5.93 -7.31
N ARG A 315 -6.70 5.25 -8.25
CA ARG A 315 -8.15 5.32 -8.39
C ARG A 315 -8.71 4.73 -7.11
N ALA A 316 -9.10 5.61 -6.19
CA ALA A 316 -9.67 5.24 -4.92
C ALA A 316 -10.83 4.27 -5.18
N GLY A 317 -10.61 2.98 -4.90
CA GLY A 317 -11.69 2.01 -4.86
C GLY A 317 -12.74 2.50 -3.87
N PHE A 318 -13.99 2.09 -4.06
CA PHE A 318 -15.14 2.49 -3.24
C PHE A 318 -14.87 2.44 -1.71
N PHE A 319 -13.96 1.57 -1.25
CA PHE A 319 -13.58 1.39 0.15
C PHE A 319 -12.53 2.36 0.72
N ALA A 320 -11.92 3.21 -0.10
CA ALA A 320 -11.00 4.25 0.37
C ALA A 320 -11.69 5.35 1.19
N TRP A 321 -13.02 5.46 1.08
CA TRP A 321 -13.88 6.46 1.72
C TRP A 321 -14.77 5.88 2.83
N VAL A 322 -14.51 4.64 3.26
CA VAL A 322 -15.35 3.97 4.25
C VAL A 322 -15.09 4.55 5.63
N ASP A 323 -16.03 5.42 6.04
CA ASP A 323 -16.15 5.92 7.40
C ASP A 323 -16.28 4.74 8.36
N GLY A 324 -15.22 4.50 9.14
CA GLY A 324 -15.27 3.48 10.16
C GLY A 324 -13.94 2.92 10.61
N ALA A 325 -12.85 2.97 9.85
CA ALA A 325 -11.59 2.42 10.34
C ALA A 325 -10.38 3.22 9.86
N PRO A 326 -9.43 3.56 10.76
CA PRO A 326 -8.16 4.10 10.30
C PRO A 326 -7.49 3.04 9.41
N ALA A 327 -7.00 3.48 8.26
CA ALA A 327 -6.09 2.67 7.48
C ALA A 327 -4.86 2.41 8.36
N ASP A 328 -4.65 1.16 8.75
CA ASP A 328 -3.46 0.72 9.46
C ASP A 328 -2.57 -0.04 8.47
N GLY A 329 -1.25 0.21 8.49
CA GLY A 329 -0.29 -0.41 7.58
C GLY A 329 0.17 0.53 6.46
N TYR A 330 0.37 0.01 5.25
CA TYR A 330 0.93 0.76 4.12
C TYR A 330 0.01 1.90 3.62
N ARG A 331 -1.31 1.75 3.81
CA ARG A 331 -2.31 2.79 3.50
C ARG A 331 -2.57 3.78 4.64
N ALA A 332 -1.85 3.64 5.76
CA ALA A 332 -2.00 4.60 6.86
C ALA A 332 -1.67 6.02 6.38
N PRO A 333 -2.31 7.06 6.96
CA PRO A 333 -1.95 8.44 6.67
C PRO A 333 -0.43 8.60 6.79
N ARG A 334 0.20 9.10 5.73
CA ARG A 334 1.66 9.25 5.69
C ARG A 334 2.11 10.33 6.69
N ILE A 335 1.23 11.30 6.96
CA ILE A 335 1.36 12.37 7.97
C ILE A 335 0.01 12.52 8.69
N ASP A 336 0.02 12.78 10.00
CA ASP A 336 -1.19 13.08 10.76
C ASP A 336 -1.63 14.54 10.47
N SER A 337 -2.64 14.71 9.62
CA SER A 337 -3.25 15.98 9.16
C SER A 337 -2.36 16.94 8.35
N PRO A 338 -2.90 17.63 7.30
CA PRO A 338 -2.17 18.66 6.55
C PRO A 338 -1.94 19.97 7.34
N ALA A 339 -2.41 20.05 8.59
CA ALA A 339 -2.46 21.29 9.38
C ALA A 339 -1.22 21.54 10.26
N SER A 340 -0.22 20.65 10.26
CA SER A 340 1.08 20.90 10.89
C SER A 340 2.05 21.61 9.93
N VAL A 341 1.54 22.56 9.14
CA VAL A 341 2.35 23.54 8.42
C VAL A 341 1.85 24.94 8.79
N VAL A 342 2.46 25.50 9.82
CA VAL A 342 2.58 26.93 10.14
C VAL A 342 1.30 27.77 10.02
N SER A 343 0.45 27.75 11.04
CA SER A 343 -0.50 28.84 11.29
C SER A 343 0.19 29.93 12.13
N VAL A 344 0.50 31.07 11.51
CA VAL A 344 0.95 32.30 12.21
C VAL A 344 -0.27 32.93 12.87
N GLY A 345 -0.50 32.61 14.15
CA GLY A 345 -1.51 33.25 14.99
C GLY A 345 -0.86 34.11 16.06
N THR A 346 -1.05 35.42 15.97
CA THR A 346 -0.70 36.42 16.99
C THR A 346 -1.71 36.40 18.13
N GLU A 347 -1.28 36.12 19.36
CA GLU A 347 -1.74 36.72 20.63
C GLU A 347 -0.74 36.31 21.75
N PRO A 348 -0.43 37.16 22.75
CA PRO A 348 0.67 36.95 23.68
C PRO A 348 0.25 36.40 25.05
N VAL A 349 1.22 35.82 25.77
CA VAL A 349 1.48 35.89 27.24
C VAL A 349 1.93 34.52 27.78
N GLY A 350 3.19 34.43 28.22
CA GLY A 350 3.74 33.30 28.96
C GLY A 350 5.28 33.28 28.88
N GLU A 351 5.94 32.89 29.97
CA GLU A 351 7.40 32.93 30.20
C GLU A 351 8.27 32.36 29.06
N PRO A 352 9.55 32.78 28.93
CA PRO A 352 10.39 32.39 27.81
C PRO A 352 10.78 30.91 27.92
N VAL A 353 9.97 30.04 27.34
CA VAL A 353 10.41 28.72 26.91
C VAL A 353 11.38 28.94 25.76
N SER A 354 12.63 28.51 25.91
CA SER A 354 13.59 28.49 24.81
C SER A 354 13.10 27.49 23.76
N MET A 355 12.23 27.96 22.87
CA MET A 355 11.81 27.24 21.68
C MET A 355 13.04 27.15 20.77
N PRO A 356 13.49 25.94 20.40
CA PRO A 356 14.51 25.82 19.36
C PRO A 356 13.95 26.45 18.09
N VAL A 357 14.55 27.54 17.63
CA VAL A 357 14.22 28.16 16.35
C VAL A 357 14.90 27.33 15.27
N THR A 358 14.16 26.43 14.63
CA THR A 358 14.65 25.72 13.44
C THR A 358 14.61 26.69 12.27
N LEU A 359 15.78 27.17 11.85
CA LEU A 359 15.91 28.03 10.67
C LEU A 359 15.60 27.18 9.42
N LEU A 360 14.44 27.42 8.83
CA LEU A 360 14.06 26.78 7.57
C LEU A 360 14.83 27.40 6.39
N PRO A 361 15.21 26.59 5.39
CA PRO A 361 15.78 27.09 4.14
C PRO A 361 14.90 28.14 3.47
N ARG A 362 15.52 29.07 2.73
CA ARG A 362 14.77 30.01 1.90
C ARG A 362 14.08 29.23 0.76
N PRO A 363 12.91 29.68 0.26
CA PRO A 363 12.24 29.03 -0.86
C PRO A 363 13.12 28.91 -2.13
N SER A 364 14.02 29.87 -2.35
CA SER A 364 15.01 29.91 -3.43
C SER A 364 16.33 29.17 -3.15
N ALA A 365 16.44 28.43 -2.05
CA ALA A 365 17.63 27.64 -1.77
C ALA A 365 17.77 26.45 -2.74
N PRO A 366 19.00 25.96 -2.98
CA PRO A 366 19.22 24.76 -3.78
C PRO A 366 18.43 23.56 -3.25
N ILE A 367 17.97 22.72 -4.17
CA ILE A 367 17.04 21.62 -3.91
C ILE A 367 17.75 20.28 -4.11
N ALA A 368 17.58 19.38 -3.15
CA ALA A 368 17.94 17.98 -3.27
C ALA A 368 16.69 17.12 -3.08
N VAL A 369 16.34 16.32 -4.07
CA VAL A 369 15.18 15.42 -4.04
C VAL A 369 15.62 14.04 -3.61
N LEU A 370 15.19 13.61 -2.42
CA LEU A 370 15.52 12.30 -1.88
C LEU A 370 14.70 11.23 -2.57
N THR A 371 15.34 10.12 -2.90
CA THR A 371 14.67 8.94 -3.48
C THR A 371 15.51 7.70 -3.25
N GLY A 372 14.88 6.52 -3.31
CA GLY A 372 15.62 5.26 -3.34
C GLY A 372 16.45 5.13 -4.61
N THR A 373 17.43 4.22 -4.62
CA THR A 373 18.32 3.98 -5.77
C THR A 373 17.58 3.57 -7.04
N LEU A 374 16.44 2.87 -6.92
CA LEU A 374 15.59 2.53 -8.06
C LEU A 374 14.73 3.70 -8.54
N GLY A 375 14.36 4.64 -7.66
CA GLY A 375 13.62 5.85 -8.06
C GLY A 375 14.51 6.92 -8.70
N ALA A 376 15.81 6.92 -8.39
CA ALA A 376 16.77 7.88 -8.95
C ALA A 376 16.77 7.99 -10.49
N PRO A 377 16.85 6.89 -11.27
CA PRO A 377 16.78 6.96 -12.73
C PRO A 377 15.43 7.43 -13.28
N VAL A 378 14.35 7.36 -12.49
CA VAL A 378 13.02 7.86 -12.87
C VAL A 378 12.90 9.36 -12.61
N VAL A 379 13.40 9.84 -11.47
CA VAL A 379 13.28 11.24 -11.05
C VAL A 379 14.31 12.13 -11.74
N ALA A 380 15.53 11.64 -12.00
CA ALA A 380 16.60 12.47 -12.56
C ALA A 380 16.25 13.16 -13.89
N PRO A 381 15.63 12.47 -14.88
CA PRO A 381 15.19 13.13 -16.11
C PRO A 381 14.16 14.24 -15.88
N LEU A 382 13.30 14.12 -14.85
CA LEU A 382 12.32 15.16 -14.51
C LEU A 382 12.99 16.41 -13.93
N ILE A 383 14.00 16.23 -13.08
CA ILE A 383 14.79 17.34 -12.53
C ILE A 383 15.58 18.05 -13.65
N GLU A 384 16.17 17.28 -14.57
CA GLU A 384 16.84 17.85 -15.75
C GLU A 384 15.86 18.63 -16.63
N ALA A 385 14.67 18.09 -16.88
CA ALA A 385 13.63 18.73 -17.67
C ALA A 385 13.06 20.00 -17.02
N SER A 386 13.16 20.15 -15.69
CA SER A 386 12.74 21.36 -15.00
C SER A 386 13.65 22.57 -15.30
N GLY A 387 14.82 22.36 -15.91
CA GLY A 387 15.77 23.41 -16.27
C GLY A 387 16.39 24.15 -15.08
N ARG A 388 16.41 23.51 -13.89
CA ARG A 388 16.97 24.08 -12.67
C ARG A 388 18.39 23.58 -12.43
N ASP A 389 19.37 24.46 -12.56
CA ASP A 389 20.79 24.14 -12.28
C ASP A 389 21.09 23.95 -10.78
N ASP A 390 20.16 24.36 -9.92
CA ASP A 390 20.25 24.29 -8.46
C ASP A 390 19.41 23.15 -7.85
N ALA A 391 18.82 22.29 -8.69
CA ALA A 391 18.08 21.11 -8.26
C ALA A 391 18.83 19.82 -8.66
N ARG A 392 18.84 18.83 -7.78
CA ARG A 392 19.44 17.52 -8.08
C ARG A 392 18.74 16.38 -7.36
N VAL A 393 18.94 15.17 -7.87
CA VAL A 393 18.54 13.93 -7.19
C VAL A 393 19.58 13.56 -6.13
N LEU A 394 19.11 13.15 -4.96
CA LEU A 394 19.90 12.58 -3.88
C LEU A 394 19.43 11.16 -3.62
N ALA A 395 20.09 10.20 -4.29
CA ALA A 395 19.80 8.78 -4.12
C ALA A 395 20.22 8.33 -2.72
N VAL A 396 19.35 7.57 -2.04
CA VAL A 396 19.60 6.98 -0.73
C VAL A 396 19.79 5.47 -0.88
N PRO A 397 21.05 4.98 -0.81
CA PRO A 397 21.31 3.55 -0.79
C PRO A 397 20.71 2.91 0.47
N ASN A 398 20.00 1.80 0.29
CA ASN A 398 19.37 1.06 1.37
C ASN A 398 20.35 0.11 2.06
N ASP A 399 21.36 0.64 2.74
CA ASP A 399 22.37 -0.18 3.43
C ASP A 399 21.73 -0.94 4.61
N PHE A 400 20.62 -0.43 5.16
CA PHE A 400 19.86 -1.08 6.22
C PHE A 400 19.37 -2.47 5.79
N PHE A 401 18.74 -2.60 4.63
CA PHE A 401 18.31 -3.90 4.09
C PHE A 401 19.35 -4.57 3.20
N GLY A 402 20.50 -3.96 2.93
CA GLY A 402 21.61 -4.61 2.22
C GLY A 402 21.82 -4.20 0.76
N GLY A 403 21.17 -3.11 0.34
CA GLY A 403 21.41 -2.44 -0.94
C GLY A 403 20.48 -2.87 -2.08
N ASN A 404 19.95 -4.08 -2.00
CA ASN A 404 19.22 -4.70 -3.12
C ASN A 404 17.73 -4.34 -3.13
N ILE A 405 17.25 -3.73 -2.05
CA ILE A 405 15.90 -3.17 -1.92
C ILE A 405 16.00 -1.67 -2.11
N GLY A 406 15.90 -1.22 -3.37
CA GLY A 406 16.17 0.17 -3.76
C GLY A 406 14.94 1.06 -3.91
N VAL A 407 13.75 0.59 -3.57
CA VAL A 407 12.49 1.34 -3.73
C VAL A 407 12.37 2.45 -2.69
N THR A 408 11.80 3.60 -3.10
CA THR A 408 11.66 4.80 -2.27
C THR A 408 10.82 4.54 -1.01
N GLY A 409 9.76 3.73 -1.09
CA GLY A 409 8.91 3.41 0.06
C GLY A 409 9.58 2.60 1.17
N LEU A 410 10.75 2.01 0.92
CA LEU A 410 11.50 1.19 1.89
C LEU A 410 12.79 1.87 2.39
N MET A 411 12.94 3.19 2.15
CA MET A 411 13.98 3.98 2.79
C MET A 411 13.72 4.09 4.30
N VAL A 412 14.75 3.87 5.10
CA VAL A 412 14.69 3.98 6.56
C VAL A 412 15.32 5.29 7.05
N GLY A 413 14.97 5.72 8.26
CA GLY A 413 15.50 6.95 8.84
C GLY A 413 17.01 6.93 9.00
N GLU A 414 17.59 5.78 9.38
CA GLU A 414 19.05 5.60 9.52
C GLU A 414 19.80 5.92 8.22
N ASP A 415 19.36 5.38 7.08
CA ASP A 415 19.99 5.59 5.79
C ASP A 415 19.83 7.03 5.29
N ILE A 416 18.64 7.60 5.48
CA ILE A 416 18.36 9.00 5.13
C ILE A 416 19.24 9.93 5.98
N ALA A 417 19.33 9.71 7.29
CA ALA A 417 20.15 10.50 8.20
C ALA A 417 21.63 10.43 7.81
N ARG A 418 22.14 9.25 7.49
CA ARG A 418 23.53 9.06 7.03
C ARG A 418 23.82 9.86 5.76
N VAL A 419 22.91 9.83 4.79
CA VAL A 419 23.05 10.59 3.53
C VAL A 419 22.97 12.09 3.80
N LEU A 420 21.95 12.56 4.54
CA LEU A 420 21.76 13.98 4.85
C LEU A 420 22.87 14.58 5.72
N ALA A 421 23.54 13.79 6.56
CA ALA A 421 24.65 14.27 7.38
C ALA A 421 25.84 14.78 6.55
N ALA A 422 26.02 14.27 5.33
CA ALA A 422 27.05 14.72 4.40
C ALA A 422 26.66 15.98 3.61
N GLU A 423 25.43 16.46 3.76
CA GLU A 423 24.84 17.47 2.89
C GLU A 423 24.87 18.89 3.49
N PRO A 424 24.93 19.96 2.65
CA PRO A 424 25.03 21.33 3.12
C PRO A 424 23.86 21.82 3.98
N GLU A 425 24.13 22.77 4.86
CA GLU A 425 23.06 23.49 5.56
C GLU A 425 22.35 24.50 4.64
N GLY A 426 21.09 24.79 4.94
CA GLY A 426 20.31 25.81 4.24
C GLY A 426 19.83 25.42 2.84
N HIS A 427 19.98 24.15 2.42
CA HIS A 427 19.36 23.58 1.23
C HIS A 427 17.97 23.02 1.56
N ARG A 428 17.10 22.91 0.54
CA ARG A 428 15.80 22.25 0.64
C ARG A 428 15.95 20.77 0.30
N TYR A 429 15.61 19.90 1.24
CA TYR A 429 15.63 18.45 1.07
C TYR A 429 14.21 17.94 0.91
N LEU A 430 13.80 17.61 -0.32
CA LEU A 430 12.45 17.10 -0.58
C LEU A 430 12.40 15.62 -0.25
N LEU A 431 11.56 15.24 0.71
CA LEU A 431 11.37 13.86 1.15
C LEU A 431 10.01 13.34 0.65
N PRO A 432 9.96 12.28 -0.18
CA PRO A 432 8.69 11.69 -0.60
C PRO A 432 8.00 11.01 0.59
N ASP A 433 6.72 11.30 0.77
CA ASP A 433 5.91 10.82 1.90
C ASP A 433 5.70 9.29 1.93
N VAL A 434 5.92 8.57 0.82
CA VAL A 434 5.71 7.11 0.73
C VAL A 434 6.59 6.29 1.67
N CYS A 435 7.72 6.84 2.14
CA CYS A 435 8.57 6.18 3.14
C CYS A 435 8.11 6.41 4.59
N LEU A 436 6.98 7.10 4.79
CA LEU A 436 6.45 7.48 6.10
C LEU A 436 5.10 6.82 6.37
N SER A 437 4.84 6.60 7.65
CA SER A 437 3.53 6.22 8.16
C SER A 437 3.31 6.96 9.46
N ARG A 438 2.36 7.90 9.46
CA ARG A 438 2.12 8.89 10.53
C ARG A 438 3.39 9.64 10.92
N GLY A 439 4.17 10.07 9.93
CA GLY A 439 5.42 10.83 10.13
C GLY A 439 6.62 10.01 10.65
N VAL A 440 6.51 8.68 10.69
CA VAL A 440 7.56 7.79 11.22
C VAL A 440 8.06 6.85 10.12
N PHE A 441 9.38 6.68 10.03
CA PHE A 441 10.05 5.73 9.14
C PHE A 441 9.87 4.27 9.62
N LEU A 442 10.22 3.29 8.77
CA LEU A 442 10.04 1.85 9.07
C LEU A 442 10.87 1.37 10.27
N ASP A 443 12.03 1.97 10.50
CA ASP A 443 12.94 1.74 11.63
C ASP A 443 12.50 2.45 12.92
N GLY A 444 11.42 3.24 12.87
CA GLY A 444 10.83 3.92 14.02
C GLY A 444 11.36 5.34 14.27
N THR A 445 12.33 5.80 13.47
CA THR A 445 12.83 7.18 13.53
C THR A 445 11.75 8.17 13.09
N SER A 446 11.59 9.28 13.80
CA SER A 446 10.75 10.41 13.37
C SER A 446 11.48 11.31 12.37
N VAL A 447 10.74 11.99 11.51
CA VAL A 447 11.28 13.00 10.57
C VAL A 447 12.06 14.11 11.31
N ASP A 448 11.61 14.50 12.50
CA ASP A 448 12.26 15.55 13.31
C ASP A 448 13.63 15.12 13.89
N GLU A 449 13.96 13.83 13.86
CA GLU A 449 15.24 13.30 14.32
C GLU A 449 16.33 13.34 13.24
N LEU A 450 15.97 13.72 12.00
CA LEU A 450 16.93 13.82 10.91
C LEU A 450 17.95 14.95 11.14
N PRO A 451 19.21 14.79 10.70
CA PRO A 451 20.27 15.78 10.92
C PRO A 451 20.09 17.05 10.09
N ARG A 452 19.17 17.05 9.12
CA ARG A 452 18.80 18.18 8.28
C ARG A 452 17.27 18.28 8.22
N PRO A 453 16.69 19.50 8.23
CA PRO A 453 15.26 19.66 8.02
C PRO A 453 14.89 19.22 6.60
N VAL A 454 13.78 18.51 6.49
CA VAL A 454 13.25 18.03 5.21
C VAL A 454 11.87 18.65 4.94
N GLU A 455 11.55 18.85 3.67
CA GLU A 455 10.22 19.23 3.19
C GLU A 455 9.54 17.94 2.69
N VAL A 456 8.56 17.45 3.44
CA VAL A 456 7.82 16.25 3.04
C VAL A 456 6.85 16.63 1.93
N ILE A 457 6.92 15.91 0.80
CA ILE A 457 6.05 16.10 -0.36
C ILE A 457 5.30 14.81 -0.68
N SER A 458 4.11 14.95 -1.24
CA SER A 458 3.38 13.80 -1.79
C SER A 458 4.20 13.15 -2.90
N THR A 459 4.17 11.81 -2.92
CA THR A 459 4.92 10.99 -3.89
C THR A 459 4.18 10.93 -5.22
N ASP A 460 4.09 12.08 -5.90
CA ASP A 460 3.43 12.26 -7.20
C ASP A 460 4.12 13.37 -8.02
N GLY A 461 3.86 13.40 -9.33
CA GLY A 461 4.56 14.30 -10.25
C GLY A 461 4.15 15.77 -10.08
N ALA A 462 2.89 16.02 -9.69
CA ALA A 462 2.35 17.36 -9.52
C ALA A 462 2.95 18.06 -8.28
N ALA A 463 3.08 17.33 -7.17
CA ALA A 463 3.72 17.78 -5.95
C ALA A 463 5.21 18.05 -6.17
N LEU A 464 5.90 17.18 -6.90
CA LEU A 464 7.30 17.38 -7.27
C LEU A 464 7.48 18.65 -8.11
N ARG A 465 6.69 18.82 -9.18
CA ARG A 465 6.70 20.05 -10.00
C ARG A 465 6.46 21.28 -9.14
N THR A 466 5.40 21.26 -8.33
CA THR A 466 5.03 22.38 -7.45
C THR A 466 6.16 22.75 -6.49
N ALA A 467 6.81 21.76 -5.88
CA ALA A 467 7.92 21.98 -4.96
C ALA A 467 9.15 22.60 -5.65
N LEU A 468 9.41 22.23 -6.92
CA LEU A 468 10.47 22.81 -7.75
C LEU A 468 10.14 24.23 -8.24
N GLU A 469 8.86 24.58 -8.41
CA GLU A 469 8.44 25.91 -8.87
C GLU A 469 8.39 26.96 -7.75
N ARG A 470 8.32 26.55 -6.48
CA ARG A 470 8.38 27.45 -5.31
C ARG A 470 9.69 28.26 -5.31
N ARG A 471 9.59 29.59 -5.17
CA ARG A 471 10.70 30.56 -5.21
C ARG A 471 10.74 31.49 -4.01
#